data_AF-A0A1J5TF54-F1
#
_entry.id   AF-A0A1J5TF54-F1
#
_cell.length_a   1.000
_cell.length_b   1.000
_cell.length_c   1.000
_cell.angle_alpha   90.00
_cell.angle_beta   90.00
_cell.angle_gamma   90.00
#
_symmetry.space_group_name_H-M   'P 1'
#
loop_
_entity.id
_entity.type
_entity.pdbx_description
1 polymer ?
#
loop_
_entity_poly.entity_id
_entity_poly.type
_entity_poly.pdbx_seq_one_letter_code
_entity_poly.pdbx_strand_id
1 'polypeptide(L)' 'MIEERLINIETKITFQEDLIEELNKTVYQQQQKLERLEAICEALAKQVRSLSDTRNEGMPANERPPHY' A
#
# COMPACT_ATOMS: atom_id res chain seq x y z
N MET A 1 -33.19 -29.25 -25.13
CA MET A 1 -32.70 -29.92 -23.91
C MET A 1 -31.18 -29.83 -23.77
N ILE A 2 -30.35 -30.52 -24.57
CA ILE A 2 -28.87 -30.44 -24.44
C ILE A 2 -28.32 -29.13 -24.99
N GLU A 3 -28.75 -28.72 -26.19
CA GLU A 3 -28.32 -27.49 -26.84
C GLU A 3 -28.66 -26.24 -26.02
N GLU A 4 -29.86 -26.19 -25.46
CA GLU A 4 -30.29 -25.13 -24.54
C GLU A 4 -29.43 -25.08 -23.25
N ARG A 5 -28.99 -26.22 -22.72
CA ARG A 5 -28.07 -26.26 -21.58
C ARG A 5 -26.67 -25.76 -21.97
N LEU A 6 -26.20 -26.08 -23.17
CA LEU A 6 -24.94 -25.59 -23.71
C LEU A 6 -24.95 -24.06 -23.87
N ILE A 7 -25.98 -23.51 -24.50
CA ILE A 7 -26.16 -22.05 -24.68
C ILE A 7 -26.18 -21.34 -23.31
N ASN A 8 -26.88 -21.91 -22.32
CA ASN A 8 -26.89 -21.35 -20.97
C ASN A 8 -25.52 -21.38 -20.28
N ILE A 9 -24.72 -22.43 -20.52
CA ILE A 9 -23.37 -22.54 -19.98
C ILE A 9 -22.44 -21.54 -20.65
N GLU A 10 -22.47 -21.43 -21.98
CA GLU A 10 -21.67 -20.45 -22.73
C GLU A 10 -21.99 -19.02 -22.28
N THR A 11 -23.27 -18.69 -22.19
CA THR A 11 -23.72 -17.38 -21.68
C THR A 11 -23.17 -17.11 -20.28
N LYS A 12 -23.24 -18.10 -19.37
CA LYS A 12 -22.68 -17.96 -18.02
C LYS A 12 -21.17 -17.80 -18.01
N ILE A 13 -20.46 -18.50 -18.90
CA ILE A 13 -19.00 -18.40 -19.02
C ILE A 13 -18.60 -16.99 -19.46
N THR A 14 -19.24 -16.46 -20.49
CA THR A 14 -18.94 -15.09 -20.97
C THR A 14 -19.13 -14.05 -19.88
N PHE A 15 -20.24 -14.12 -19.12
CA PHE A 15 -20.43 -13.22 -17.97
C PHE A 15 -19.38 -13.39 -16.87
N GLN A 16 -18.88 -14.61 -16.66
CA GLN A 16 -17.81 -14.86 -15.70
C GLN A 16 -16.47 -14.34 -16.19
N GLU A 17 -16.17 -14.43 -17.49
CA GLU A 17 -14.97 -13.86 -18.10
C GLU A 17 -14.94 -12.34 -17.93
N ASP A 18 -16.05 -11.66 -18.25
CA ASP A 18 -16.21 -10.21 -18.07
C ASP A 18 -16.01 -9.80 -16.59
N LEU A 19 -16.63 -10.57 -15.67
CA LEU A 19 -16.49 -10.32 -14.24
C LEU A 19 -15.04 -10.50 -13.75
N ILE A 20 -14.35 -11.53 -14.25
CA ILE A 20 -12.93 -11.77 -13.91
C ILE A 20 -12.07 -10.61 -14.39
N GLU A 21 -12.32 -10.08 -15.58
CA GLU A 21 -11.59 -8.92 -16.10
C GLU A 21 -11.81 -7.66 -15.23
N GLU A 22 -13.06 -7.41 -14.83
CA GLU A 22 -13.40 -6.28 -13.96
C GLU A 22 -12.76 -6.41 -12.57
N LEU A 23 -12.77 -7.62 -12.00
CA LEU A 23 -12.10 -7.91 -10.73
C LEU A 23 -10.59 -7.72 -10.83
N ASN A 24 -9.95 -8.20 -11.90
CA ASN A 24 -8.53 -7.99 -12.13
C ASN A 24 -8.17 -6.51 -12.21
N LYS A 25 -8.95 -5.72 -12.95
CA LYS A 25 -8.77 -4.27 -13.04
C LYS A 25 -8.89 -3.61 -11.67
N THR A 26 -9.86 -4.04 -10.87
CA THR A 26 -10.07 -3.52 -9.51
C THR A 26 -8.89 -3.84 -8.60
N VAL A 27 -8.43 -5.10 -8.59
CA VAL A 27 -7.25 -5.54 -7.81
C VAL A 27 -6.02 -4.74 -8.21
N TYR A 28 -5.78 -4.54 -9.52
CA TYR A 28 -4.66 -3.74 -10.00
C TYR A 28 -4.71 -2.28 -9.51
N GLN A 29 -5.90 -1.66 -9.53
CA GLN A 29 -6.08 -0.30 -9.00
C GLN A 29 -5.87 -0.24 -7.48
N GLN A 30 -6.30 -1.26 -6.75
CA GLN A 30 -6.07 -1.36 -5.30
C GLN A 30 -4.58 -1.53 -4.99
N GLN A 31 -3.87 -2.38 -5.73
CA GLN A 31 -2.42 -2.57 -5.58
C GLN A 31 -1.66 -1.25 -5.75
N GLN A 32 -1.96 -0.48 -6.79
CA GLN A 32 -1.35 0.84 -6.99
C GLN A 32 -1.64 1.82 -5.85
N LYS A 33 -2.82 1.76 -5.23
CA LYS A 33 -3.15 2.60 -4.07
C LYS A 33 -2.35 2.17 -2.84
N LEU A 34 -2.19 0.86 -2.63
CA LEU A 34 -1.38 0.32 -1.54
C LEU A 34 0.08 0.75 -1.67
N GLU A 35 0.68 0.60 -2.85
CA GLU A 35 2.07 1.03 -3.10
C GLU A 35 2.28 2.52 -2.79
N ARG A 36 1.32 3.38 -3.16
CA ARG A 36 1.38 4.81 -2.83
C ARG A 36 1.28 5.05 -1.32
N LEU A 37 0.40 4.32 -0.62
CA LEU A 37 0.26 4.44 0.82
C LEU A 37 1.50 3.94 1.55
N GLU A 38 2.08 2.82 1.12
CA GLU A 38 3.33 2.27 1.65
C GLU A 38 4.47 3.28 1.49
N ALA A 39 4.63 3.88 0.31
CA ALA A 39 5.64 4.91 0.07
C ALA A 39 5.47 6.14 0.99
N ILE A 40 4.24 6.58 1.22
CA ILE A 40 3.94 7.68 2.16
C ILE A 40 4.30 7.29 3.58
N CYS A 41 3.90 6.09 4.03
CA CYS A 41 4.22 5.58 5.35
C CYS A 41 5.73 5.49 5.58
N GLU A 42 6.48 5.00 4.59
CA GLU A 42 7.94 4.97 4.66
C GLU A 42 8.56 6.37 4.76
N ALA A 43 8.07 7.32 3.97
CA ALA A 43 8.52 8.71 4.00
C ALA A 43 8.26 9.35 5.37
N LEU A 44 7.05 9.15 5.93
CA LEU A 44 6.70 9.62 7.27
C LEU A 44 7.58 8.97 8.33
N ALA A 45 7.82 7.66 8.26
CA ALA A 45 8.69 6.96 9.19
C ALA A 45 10.13 7.48 9.13
N LYS A 46 10.65 7.80 7.93
CA LYS A 46 11.96 8.45 7.76
C LYS A 46 11.97 9.83 8.40
N GLN A 47 10.97 10.66 8.15
CA GLN A 47 10.88 12.01 8.71
C GLN A 47 10.82 12.00 10.25
N VAL A 48 10.04 11.09 10.84
CA VAL A 48 9.96 10.94 12.31
C VAL A 48 11.32 10.56 12.89
N ARG A 49 12.05 9.62 12.27
CA ARG A 49 13.41 9.26 12.69
C ARG A 49 14.38 10.43 12.58
N SER A 50 14.37 11.16 11.47
CA SER A 50 15.23 12.34 11.31
C SER A 50 14.97 13.39 12.38
N LEU A 51 13.71 13.64 12.75
CA LEU A 51 13.36 14.57 13.83
C LEU A 51 13.82 14.08 15.21
N SER A 52 13.78 12.76 15.48
CA SER A 52 14.33 12.22 16.73
C SER A 52 15.85 12.32 16.81
N ASP A 53 16.55 12.13 15.69
CA ASP A 53 18.01 12.23 15.64
C ASP A 53 18.47 13.68 15.86
N THR A 54 17.84 14.65 15.20
CA THR A 54 18.12 16.09 15.42
C THR A 54 17.83 16.53 16.86
N ARG A 55 16.84 15.94 17.54
CA ARG A 55 16.55 16.24 18.95
C ARG A 55 17.65 15.72 19.90
N ASN A 56 18.31 14.61 19.56
CA ASN A 56 19.43 14.09 20.34
C ASN A 56 20.73 14.86 20.09
N GLU A 57 20.95 15.40 18.89
CA GLU A 57 22.11 16.26 18.57
C GLU A 57 22.03 17.66 19.21
N GLY A 58 20.82 18.12 19.56
CA GLY A 58 20.57 19.40 20.23
C GLY A 58 20.62 19.37 21.77
N MET A 59 20.83 18.21 22.40
CA MET A 59 21.15 18.13 23.82
C MET A 59 22.67 18.14 24.00
N PRO A 60 23.28 19.16 24.65
CA PRO A 60 24.69 19.14 25.01
C PRO A 60 24.91 18.11 26.12
N ALA A 61 24.96 16.84 25.74
CA ALA A 61 25.21 15.72 26.64
C ALA A 61 26.71 15.56 26.90
N ASN A 62 27.44 16.62 27.31
CA ASN A 62 28.71 16.48 28.06
C ASN A 62 29.46 17.75 28.50
N GLU A 63 28.84 18.91 28.67
CA GLU A 63 29.57 20.02 29.30
C GLU A 63 29.55 19.88 30.82
N ARG A 64 30.59 19.22 31.35
CA ARG A 64 30.88 19.17 32.79
C ARG A 64 31.20 20.61 33.25
N PRO A 65 30.45 21.21 34.20
CA PRO A 65 30.68 22.60 34.58
C PRO A 65 32.08 22.76 35.21
N PRO A 66 32.90 23.72 34.77
CA PRO A 66 34.13 24.05 35.47
C PRO A 66 33.77 24.73 36.79
N HIS A 67 34.03 24.04 37.90
CA HIS A 67 33.96 24.64 39.23
C HIS A 67 35.14 25.62 39.39
N TYR A 68 34.82 26.90 39.57
CA TYR A 68 35.68 27.91 40.18
C TYR A 68 35.17 28.22 41.59
#